data_AF-A0A5K1GG55-F1
#
_entry.id   AF-A0A5K1GG55-F1
#
_cell.length_a   1.000
_cell.length_b   1.000
_cell.length_c   1.000
_cell.angle_alpha   90.00
_cell.angle_beta   90.00
_cell.angle_gamma   90.00
#
_symmetry.space_group_name_H-M   'P 1'
#
loop_
_entity.id
_entity.type
_entity.pdbx_description
1 polymer ?
#
loop_
_entity_poly.entity_id
_entity_poly.type
_entity_poly.pdbx_seq_one_letter_code
_entity_poly.pdbx_strand_id
1 'polypeptide(L)' 'MEVVTAYRHLLKAVDKHIGGEGTKRHFRDFIVQEFRKSINLSDQHAIQQKIKLAKDYSFMLNSVHHHK' A
#
# COMPACT_ATOMS: atom_id res chain seq x y z
N MET A 1 12.53 -5.29 7.70
CA MET A 1 12.78 -4.13 6.80
C MET A 1 11.81 -4.08 5.62
N GLU A 2 11.42 -5.21 5.03
CA GLU A 2 10.60 -5.27 3.82
C GLU A 2 9.18 -4.65 3.93
N VAL A 3 8.51 -4.86 5.07
CA VAL A 3 7.16 -4.29 5.34
C VAL A 3 7.15 -2.77 5.23
N VAL A 4 8.15 -2.11 5.83
CA VAL A 4 8.25 -0.63 5.85
C VAL A 4 8.49 -0.09 4.44
N THR A 5 9.29 -0.78 3.63
CA THR A 5 9.55 -0.40 2.24
C THR A 5 8.30 -0.57 1.38
N ALA A 6 7.61 -1.71 1.47
CA ALA A 6 6.36 -1.96 0.75
C ALA A 6 5.27 -0.94 1.11
N TYR A 7 5.16 -0.62 2.40
CA TYR A 7 4.25 0.42 2.90
C TYR A 7 4.55 1.79 2.31
N ARG A 8 5.81 2.24 2.34
CA ARG A 8 6.22 3.53 1.78
C ARG A 8 5.99 3.60 0.28
N HIS A 9 6.30 2.52 -0.46
CA HIS A 9 6.09 2.47 -1.90
C HIS A 9 4.62 2.56 -2.26
N LEU A 10 3.76 1.82 -1.56
CA LEU A 10 2.32 1.87 -1.78
C LEU A 10 1.75 3.26 -1.50
N LEU A 11 2.10 3.87 -0.37
CA LEU A 11 1.65 5.24 -0.04
C LEU A 11 2.07 6.25 -1.11
N LYS A 12 3.32 6.17 -1.58
CA LYS A 12 3.82 7.05 -2.64
C LYS A 12 3.08 6.83 -3.97
N ALA A 13 2.75 5.58 -4.31
CA ALA A 13 1.98 5.27 -5.49
C ALA A 13 0.54 5.82 -5.39
N VAL A 14 -0.11 5.67 -4.24
CA VAL A 14 -1.44 6.24 -3.99
C VAL A 14 -1.43 7.77 -4.08
N ASP A 15 -0.47 8.43 -3.42
CA ASP A 15 -0.35 9.90 -3.50
C ASP A 15 -0.16 10.38 -4.93
N LYS A 16 0.65 9.67 -5.72
CA LYS A 16 0.98 10.03 -7.10
C LYS A 16 -0.18 9.81 -8.08
N HIS A 17 -0.91 8.70 -7.95
CA HIS A 17 -1.86 8.26 -8.98
C HIS A 17 -3.31 8.47 -8.60
N ILE A 18 -3.64 8.38 -7.31
CA ILE A 18 -4.98 8.60 -6.80
C ILE A 18 -5.10 10.05 -6.32
N GLY A 19 -4.11 10.53 -5.58
CA GLY A 19 -4.10 11.86 -4.95
C GLY A 19 -4.29 11.76 -3.44
N GLY A 20 -3.48 12.51 -2.68
CA GLY A 20 -3.44 12.43 -1.21
C GLY A 20 -4.33 13.44 -0.46
N GLU A 21 -5.05 14.29 -1.18
CA GLU A 21 -5.76 15.44 -0.60
C GLU A 21 -7.29 15.37 -0.82
N GLY A 22 -8.01 16.10 0.03
CA GLY A 22 -9.47 16.24 -0.06
C GLY A 22 -10.22 14.91 -0.01
N THR A 23 -11.11 14.70 -0.99
CA THR A 23 -12.02 13.55 -1.05
C THR A 23 -11.30 12.20 -1.20
N LYS A 24 -10.01 12.18 -1.57
CA LYS A 24 -9.26 10.93 -1.83
C LYS A 24 -8.31 10.52 -0.70
N ARG A 25 -8.22 11.32 0.38
CA ARG A 25 -7.40 11.00 1.57
C ARG A 25 -7.77 9.66 2.21
N HIS A 26 -9.03 9.24 2.12
CA HIS A 26 -9.51 7.99 2.71
C HIS A 26 -8.75 6.74 2.21
N PHE A 27 -8.23 6.73 0.99
CA PHE A 27 -7.38 5.64 0.49
C PHE A 27 -6.07 5.53 1.28
N ARG A 28 -5.44 6.68 1.56
CA ARG A 28 -4.22 6.75 2.36
C ARG A 28 -4.50 6.29 3.79
N ASP A 29 -5.57 6.79 4.40
CA ASP A 29 -5.94 6.45 5.78
C ASP A 29 -6.29 4.96 5.92
N PHE A 30 -6.97 4.40 4.91
CA PHE A 30 -7.26 2.97 4.85
C PHE A 30 -5.97 2.13 4.85
N ILE A 31 -4.98 2.49 4.03
CA ILE A 31 -3.68 1.79 3.97
C ILE A 31 -2.98 1.87 5.34
N VAL A 32 -2.95 3.06 5.95
CA VAL A 32 -2.35 3.26 7.29
C VAL A 32 -3.03 2.35 8.32
N GLN A 33 -4.37 2.28 8.32
CA GLN A 33 -5.11 1.42 9.25
C GLN A 33 -4.83 -0.06 9.02
N GLU A 34 -4.80 -0.51 7.77
CA GLU A 34 -4.53 -1.92 7.45
C GLU A 34 -3.12 -2.36 7.88
N PHE A 35 -2.13 -1.50 7.72
CA PHE A 35 -0.77 -1.78 8.20
C PHE A 35 -0.69 -1.75 9.73
N ARG A 36 -1.40 -0.83 10.41
CA ARG A 36 -1.47 -0.81 11.88
C ARG A 36 -2.10 -2.07 12.46
N LYS A 37 -3.20 -2.56 11.86
CA LYS A 37 -3.82 -3.83 12.26
C LYS A 37 -2.88 -5.01 12.11
N SER A 38 -1.97 -4.97 11.13
CA SER A 38 -1.00 -6.03 10.89
C SER A 38 0.19 -6.06 11.84
N ILE A 39 0.39 -5.02 12.67
CA ILE A 39 1.49 -4.98 13.68
C ILE A 39 1.32 -6.08 14.73
N ASN A 40 0.07 -6.45 15.05
CA ASN A 40 -0.24 -7.45 16.06
C ASN A 40 -0.36 -8.88 15.49
N LEU A 41 -0.07 -9.08 14.20
CA LEU A 41 -0.08 -10.42 13.61
C LEU A 41 1.22 -11.13 13.96
N SER A 42 1.13 -12.25 14.68
CA SER A 42 2.26 -13.17 14.88
C SER A 42 2.44 -14.16 13.73
N ASP A 43 1.42 -14.32 12.88
CA ASP A 43 1.46 -15.23 11.74
C ASP A 43 2.33 -14.67 10.59
N GLN A 44 3.50 -15.26 10.40
CA GLN A 44 4.44 -14.91 9.35
C GLN A 44 3.85 -15.06 7.94
N HIS A 45 2.95 -16.04 7.72
CA HIS A 45 2.33 -16.23 6.41
C HIS A 45 1.38 -15.08 6.09
N ALA A 46 0.55 -14.67 7.05
CA ALA A 46 -0.33 -13.52 6.90
C ALA A 46 0.44 -12.21 6.66
N ILE A 47 1.59 -12.03 7.32
CA ILE A 47 2.48 -10.87 7.09
C ILE A 47 3.01 -10.88 5.64
N GLN A 48 3.52 -12.01 5.16
CA GLN A 48 4.04 -12.14 3.80
C GLN A 48 2.95 -11.89 2.74
N GLN A 49 1.74 -12.41 2.94
CA GLN A 49 0.61 -12.15 2.06
C GLN A 49 0.26 -10.65 2.00
N LYS A 50 0.26 -9.95 3.14
CA LYS A 50 0.02 -8.49 3.17
C LYS A 50 1.13 -7.69 2.49
N ILE A 51 2.39 -8.08 2.66
CA ILE A 51 3.53 -7.47 1.93
C ILE A 51 3.35 -7.67 0.42
N LYS A 52 3.04 -8.89 -0.01
CA LYS A 52 2.81 -9.21 -1.42
C LYS A 52 1.67 -8.37 -1.99
N LEU A 53 0.55 -8.30 -1.28
CA LEU A 53 -0.61 -7.49 -1.68
C LEU A 53 -0.24 -6.02 -1.86
N ALA A 54 0.52 -5.43 -0.92
CA ALA A 54 0.96 -4.05 -1.02
C ALA A 54 1.88 -3.80 -2.23
N LYS A 55 2.77 -4.75 -2.54
CA LYS A 55 3.63 -4.69 -3.73
C LYS A 55 2.83 -4.79 -5.01
N ASP A 56 1.89 -5.73 -5.09
CA ASP A 56 1.04 -5.94 -6.26
C ASP A 56 0.20 -4.69 -6.58
N TYR A 57 -0.42 -4.07 -5.57
CA TYR A 57 -1.14 -2.82 -5.73
C TYR A 57 -0.24 -1.64 -6.11
N SER A 58 0.95 -1.54 -5.51
CA SER A 58 1.92 -0.52 -5.88
C SER A 58 2.36 -0.68 -7.33
N PHE A 59 2.56 -1.92 -7.80
CA PHE A 59 2.90 -2.19 -9.20
C PHE A 59 1.74 -1.79 -10.12
N MET A 60 0.52 -2.26 -9.83
CA MET A 60 -0.67 -1.94 -10.65
C MET A 60 -0.85 -0.43 -10.81
N LEU A 61 -0.79 0.34 -9.71
CA LEU A 61 -0.94 1.79 -9.75
C LEU A 61 0.14 2.47 -10.60
N ASN A 62 1.39 2.00 -10.53
CA ASN A 62 2.47 2.54 -11.35
C ASN A 62 2.36 2.11 -12.83
N SER A 63 1.82 0.93 -13.10
CA SER A 63 1.68 0.38 -14.45
C SER A 63 0.48 0.95 -15.23
N VAL A 64 -0.53 1.54 -14.57
CA VAL A 64 -1.66 2.21 -15.22
C VAL A 64 -1.20 3.36 -16.15
N HIS A 65 -0.04 3.97 -15.89
CA HIS A 65 0.52 5.01 -16.75
C HIS A 65 1.23 4.47 -18.01
N HIS A 66 1.51 3.17 -18.07
CA HIS A 66 2.24 2.53 -19.17
C HIS A 66 1.32 1.90 -20.24
N HIS A 67 0.01 1.87 -20.02
CA HIS A 67 -0.96 1.61 -21.08
C HIS A 67 -1.36 2.93 -21.74
N LYS A 68 -0.62 3.31 -22.79
CA LYS A 68 -1.05 4.27 -23.81
C LYS A 68 -1.17 3.54 -25.15
#